data_AF-A0AAV9AL03-F1
#
_entry.id   AF-A0AAV9AL03-F1
#
_cell.length_a   1.000
_cell.length_b   1.000
_cell.length_c   1.000
_cell.angle_alpha   90.00
_cell.angle_beta   90.00
_cell.angle_gamma   90.00
#
_symmetry.space_group_name_H-M   'P 1'
#
loop_
_entity.id
_entity.type
_entity.pdbx_description
1 polymer ?
#
loop_
_entity_poly.entity_id
_entity_poly.type
_entity_poly.pdbx_seq_one_letter_code
_entity_poly.pdbx_strand_id
1 'polypeptide(L)'
;MDLKFVDLFTAIQKRDDWSTACFTRDGVHFSSEGSKIVVREILKVLKEAEWIPSLHWKSLQTEFAEDSPYDVVAANGKSTINISGLTLHQDIQWD
;
A
#
# COMPACT_ATOMS: atom_id res chain seq x y z
N MET A 1 12.27 3.87 -24.55
CA MET A 1 11.58 4.47 -23.38
C MET A 1 12.25 3.94 -22.13
N ASP A 2 12.62 4.79 -21.18
CA ASP A 2 13.17 4.40 -19.86
C ASP A 2 12.04 4.37 -18.84
N LEU A 3 11.20 3.33 -18.93
CA LEU A 3 10.13 3.06 -17.97
C LEU A 3 10.61 1.98 -17.00
N LYS A 4 10.35 2.16 -15.71
CA LYS A 4 10.56 1.12 -14.70
C LYS A 4 9.30 0.26 -14.61
N PHE A 5 9.50 -1.05 -14.40
CA PHE A 5 8.41 -2.02 -14.35
C PHE A 5 8.55 -2.89 -13.10
N VAL A 6 7.42 -3.39 -12.60
CA VAL A 6 7.36 -4.38 -11.52
C VAL A 6 6.96 -5.71 -12.15
N ASP A 7 7.90 -6.65 -12.25
CA ASP A 7 7.61 -8.00 -12.73
C ASP A 7 7.04 -8.88 -11.61
N LEU A 8 5.72 -8.79 -11.43
CA LEU A 8 5.01 -9.51 -10.39
C LEU A 8 4.98 -11.02 -10.62
N PHE A 9 4.96 -11.49 -11.86
CA PHE A 9 4.84 -12.91 -12.15
C PHE A 9 6.12 -13.65 -11.76
N THR A 10 7.28 -13.12 -12.15
CA THR A 10 8.57 -13.65 -11.69
C THR A 10 8.71 -13.51 -10.18
N ALA A 11 8.24 -12.41 -9.59
CA ALA A 11 8.35 -12.18 -8.15
C ALA A 11 7.57 -13.20 -7.31
N ILE A 12 6.33 -13.52 -7.68
CA ILE A 12 5.52 -14.50 -6.94
C ILE A 12 6.10 -15.92 -7.10
N GLN A 13 6.74 -16.25 -8.23
CA GLN A 13 7.32 -17.56 -8.49
C GLN A 13 8.63 -17.84 -7.75
N LYS A 14 9.20 -16.87 -7.01
CA LYS A 14 10.39 -17.07 -6.16
C LYS A 14 10.17 -18.08 -5.03
N ARG A 15 8.92 -18.43 -4.71
CA ARG A 15 8.55 -19.48 -3.76
C ARG A 15 7.99 -20.70 -4.49
N ASP A 16 8.26 -21.89 -3.97
CA ASP A 16 7.89 -23.15 -4.64
C ASP A 16 6.38 -23.39 -4.70
N ASP A 17 5.64 -22.97 -3.66
CA ASP A 17 4.19 -23.14 -3.51
C ASP A 17 3.38 -21.92 -4.00
N TRP A 18 3.95 -21.10 -4.89
CA TRP A 18 3.36 -19.81 -5.29
C TRP A 18 1.91 -19.92 -5.80
N SER A 19 1.59 -20.97 -6.56
CA SER A 19 0.28 -21.10 -7.20
C SER A 19 -0.86 -21.31 -6.20
N THR A 20 -0.57 -21.92 -5.05
CA THR A 20 -1.56 -22.18 -3.98
C THR A 20 -1.44 -21.18 -2.84
N ALA A 21 -0.25 -20.63 -2.59
CA ALA A 21 -0.02 -19.69 -1.50
C ALA A 21 -0.30 -18.24 -1.88
N CYS A 22 0.03 -17.80 -3.10
CA CYS A 22 -0.08 -16.40 -3.50
C CYS A 22 -1.49 -16.01 -3.92
N PHE A 23 -2.33 -16.94 -4.36
CA PHE A 23 -3.70 -16.67 -4.79
C PHE A 23 -4.70 -17.04 -3.70
N THR A 24 -5.85 -16.38 -3.68
CA THR A 24 -7.00 -16.85 -2.90
C THR A 24 -7.56 -18.12 -3.54
N ARG A 25 -8.56 -18.73 -2.90
CA ARG A 25 -9.18 -19.97 -3.40
C ARG A 25 -9.79 -19.85 -4.80
N ASP A 26 -10.03 -18.63 -5.28
CA ASP A 26 -10.53 -18.40 -6.64
C ASP A 26 -9.46 -18.49 -7.73
N GLY A 27 -8.18 -18.54 -7.36
CA GLY A 27 -7.06 -18.60 -8.30
C GLY A 27 -6.80 -17.30 -9.07
N VAL A 28 -7.45 -16.19 -8.70
CA VAL A 28 -7.39 -14.90 -9.41
C VAL A 28 -6.89 -13.78 -8.50
N HIS A 29 -7.54 -13.57 -7.35
CA HIS A 29 -7.11 -12.52 -6.42
C HIS A 29 -5.89 -12.97 -5.63
N PHE A 30 -5.01 -12.04 -5.27
CA PHE A 30 -3.90 -12.38 -4.38
C PHE A 30 -4.39 -12.59 -2.95
N SER A 31 -3.83 -13.61 -2.30
CA SER A 31 -3.93 -13.81 -0.86
C SER A 31 -3.16 -12.72 -0.11
N SER A 32 -3.21 -12.75 1.23
CA SER A 32 -2.32 -11.94 2.07
C SER A 32 -0.84 -12.16 1.71
N GLU A 33 -0.44 -13.40 1.48
CA GLU A 33 0.95 -13.74 1.17
C GLU A 33 1.37 -13.25 -0.23
N GLY A 34 0.49 -13.36 -1.23
CA GLY A 34 0.72 -12.78 -2.55
C GLY A 34 0.79 -11.24 -2.49
N SER A 35 -0.13 -10.61 -1.77
CA SER A 35 -0.21 -9.15 -1.64
C SER A 35 1.04 -8.56 -0.97
N LYS A 36 1.62 -9.25 0.02
CA LYS A 36 2.89 -8.87 0.64
C LYS A 36 4.04 -8.83 -0.37
N ILE A 37 4.08 -9.76 -1.34
CA ILE A 37 5.07 -9.76 -2.41
C ILE A 37 4.86 -8.55 -3.33
N VAL A 38 3.61 -8.29 -3.73
CA VAL A 38 3.26 -7.14 -4.59
C VAL A 38 3.72 -5.83 -3.95
N VAL A 39 3.36 -5.57 -2.70
CA VAL A 39 3.74 -4.34 -1.98
C VAL A 39 5.26 -4.22 -1.90
N ARG A 40 5.98 -5.30 -1.59
CA ARG A 40 7.44 -5.28 -1.48
C ARG A 40 8.13 -4.90 -2.79
N GLU A 41 7.68 -5.46 -3.92
CA GLU A 41 8.30 -5.16 -5.22
C GLU A 41 7.95 -3.74 -5.71
N ILE A 42 6.73 -3.25 -5.45
CA ILE A 42 6.37 -1.85 -5.71
C ILE A 42 7.26 -0.90 -4.90
N LEU A 43 7.36 -1.11 -3.57
CA LEU A 43 8.17 -0.27 -2.70
C LEU A 43 9.65 -0.28 -3.10
N LYS A 44 10.17 -1.44 -3.52
CA LYS A 44 11.54 -1.55 -4.03
C LYS A 44 11.76 -0.62 -5.23
N VAL A 45 10.92 -0.73 -6.26
CA VAL A 45 11.06 0.10 -7.47
C VAL A 45 10.89 1.58 -7.17
N LEU A 46 9.92 1.94 -6.32
CA LEU A 46 9.70 3.34 -5.95
C LEU A 46 10.87 3.95 -5.18
N LYS A 47 11.51 3.19 -4.29
CA LYS A 47 12.69 3.63 -3.53
C LYS A 47 13.92 3.76 -4.43
N GLU A 48 14.16 2.78 -5.31
CA GLU A 48 15.31 2.77 -6.23
C GLU A 48 15.23 3.88 -7.29
N ALA A 49 14.04 4.40 -7.56
CA ALA A 49 13.84 5.43 -8.58
C ALA A 49 14.24 6.86 -8.13
N GLU A 50 14.46 7.08 -6.82
CA GLU A 50 14.89 8.37 -6.24
C GLU A 50 14.15 9.62 -6.82
N TRP A 51 12.85 9.49 -7.09
CA TRP A 51 12.06 10.54 -7.74
C TRP A 51 11.96 11.83 -6.91
N ILE A 52 11.96 12.98 -7.61
CA ILE A 52 11.69 14.31 -7.06
C ILE A 52 10.53 14.94 -7.84
N PRO A 53 9.37 15.20 -7.20
CA PRO A 53 9.04 14.89 -5.81
C PRO A 53 8.94 13.38 -5.55
N SER A 54 9.24 12.97 -4.30
CA SER A 54 9.11 11.58 -3.89
C SER A 54 7.64 11.16 -3.83
N LEU A 55 7.36 9.91 -4.20
CA LEU A 55 6.04 9.30 -4.02
C LEU A 55 5.84 8.70 -2.61
N HIS A 56 6.76 8.94 -1.68
CA HIS A 56 6.50 8.64 -0.29
C HIS A 56 5.30 9.48 0.17
N TRP A 57 4.24 8.82 0.64
CA TRP A 57 2.99 9.50 1.00
C TRP A 57 3.16 10.60 2.07
N LYS A 58 4.02 10.41 3.08
CA LYS A 58 4.40 11.46 4.06
C LYS A 58 5.07 12.71 3.44
N SER A 59 5.65 12.63 2.24
CA SER A 59 6.20 13.81 1.55
C SER A 59 5.17 14.51 0.65
N LEU A 60 3.99 13.90 0.45
CA LEU A 60 2.89 14.50 -0.30
C LEU A 60 1.98 15.27 0.67
N GLN A 61 1.45 16.40 0.22
CA GLN A 61 0.45 17.14 0.99
C GLN A 61 -0.89 16.42 0.95
N THR A 62 -1.59 16.37 2.08
CA THR A 62 -2.96 15.87 2.13
C THR A 62 -3.90 16.87 1.47
N GLU A 63 -4.61 16.44 0.41
CA GLU A 63 -5.44 17.33 -0.42
C GLU A 63 -6.67 17.89 0.31
N PHE A 64 -7.25 17.12 1.24
CA PHE A 64 -8.43 17.48 2.04
C PHE A 64 -8.15 17.23 3.53
N ALA A 65 -7.37 18.13 4.13
CA ALA A 65 -6.90 17.98 5.51
C ALA A 65 -7.85 18.62 6.54
N GLU A 66 -8.86 19.34 6.09
CA GLU A 66 -9.88 19.97 6.93
C GLU A 66 -10.82 18.97 7.60
N ASP A 67 -11.37 19.36 8.76
CA ASP A 67 -12.38 18.55 9.45
C ASP A 67 -13.69 18.51 8.65
N SER A 68 -14.30 17.33 8.63
CA SER A 68 -15.54 17.07 7.90
C SER A 68 -16.63 16.54 8.83
N PRO A 69 -17.91 16.91 8.62
CA PRO A 69 -19.03 16.25 9.31
C PRO A 69 -19.19 14.77 8.88
N TYR A 70 -18.52 14.35 7.81
CA TYR A 70 -18.49 12.96 7.34
C TYR A 70 -17.29 12.17 7.87
N ASP A 71 -16.45 12.78 8.70
CA ASP A 71 -15.35 12.09 9.38
C ASP A 71 -15.87 11.07 10.41
N VAL A 72 -14.98 10.15 10.81
CA VAL A 72 -15.30 9.08 11.75
C VAL A 72 -15.80 9.68 13.07
N VAL A 73 -16.94 9.19 13.57
CA VAL A 73 -17.50 9.67 14.85
C VAL A 73 -16.62 9.22 16.01
N ALA A 74 -16.23 10.17 16.87
CA ALA A 74 -15.44 9.91 18.06
C ALA A 74 -16.22 9.09 19.10
N ALA A 75 -15.50 8.46 20.03
CA ALA A 75 -16.11 7.64 21.10
C ALA A 75 -17.12 8.41 21.99
N ASN A 76 -17.06 9.74 22.01
CA ASN A 76 -18.00 10.59 22.73
C ASN A 76 -19.36 10.78 22.01
N GLY A 77 -19.49 10.29 20.76
CA GLY A 77 -20.70 10.40 19.94
C GLY A 77 -21.08 11.81 19.50
N LYS A 78 -20.22 12.81 19.71
CA LYS A 78 -20.51 14.23 19.48
C LYS A 78 -19.54 14.90 18.52
N SER A 79 -18.26 14.56 18.60
CA SER A 79 -17.24 15.09 17.70
C SER A 79 -16.87 14.06 16.65
N THR A 80 -16.24 14.52 15.57
CA THR A 80 -15.59 13.66 14.59
C THR A 80 -14.08 13.62 14.83
N ILE A 81 -13.42 12.62 14.24
CA ILE A 81 -11.97 12.46 14.23
C ILE A 81 -11.52 12.52 12.77
N ASN A 82 -10.82 13.59 12.42
CA ASN A 82 -10.18 13.73 11.14
C ASN A 82 -9.04 12.71 11.02
N ILE A 83 -9.16 11.84 10.01
CA ILE A 83 -8.23 10.72 9.78
C ILE A 83 -7.20 11.02 8.69
N SER A 84 -7.21 12.21 8.12
CA SER A 84 -6.39 12.60 6.96
C SER A 84 -4.88 12.54 7.25
N GLY A 85 -4.48 12.68 8.52
CA GLY A 85 -3.10 12.57 9.00
C GLY A 85 -2.75 11.26 9.71
N LEU A 86 -3.67 10.30 9.80
CA LEU A 86 -3.40 9.04 10.48
C LEU A 86 -2.49 8.13 9.65
N THR A 87 -1.51 7.53 10.32
CA THR A 87 -0.73 6.45 9.73
C THR A 87 -1.45 5.13 9.98
N LEU A 88 -1.93 4.49 8.91
CA LEU A 88 -2.52 3.16 9.01
C LEU A 88 -1.43 2.13 9.30
N HIS A 89 -1.67 1.27 10.27
CA HIS A 89 -0.79 0.14 10.52
C HIS A 89 -0.89 -0.85 9.36
N GLN A 90 0.26 -1.14 8.75
CA GLN A 90 0.43 -2.13 7.68
C GLN A 90 1.59 -3.05 8.05
N ASP A 91 1.50 -4.33 7.68
CA ASP A 91 2.55 -5.34 7.88
C ASP A 91 3.88 -4.95 7.22
N ILE A 92 3.81 -4.26 6.08
CA ILE A 92 4.97 -3.78 5.33
C ILE A 92 4.84 -2.27 5.20
N GLN A 93 5.73 -1.55 5.89
CA GLN A 93 5.82 -0.10 5.81
C GLN A 93 6.75 0.33 4.68
N TRP A 94 6.63 1.59 4.28
CA TRP A 94 7.63 2.20 3.41
C TRP A 94 8.98 2.32 4.11
N ASP A 95 9.03 2.61 5.41
CA ASP A 95 10.27 2.76 6.19
C ASP A 95 10.84 1.41 6.64
#